data_AF-A0A1F5VXE1-F1
#
_entry.id   AF-A0A1F5VXE1-F1
#
_cell.length_a   1.000
_cell.length_b   1.000
_cell.length_c   1.000
_cell.angle_alpha   90.00
_cell.angle_beta   90.00
_cell.angle_gamma   90.00
#
_symmetry.space_group_name_H-M   'P 1'
#
loop_
_entity.id
_entity.type
_entity.pdbx_description
1 polymer ?
#
loop_
_entity_poly.entity_id
_entity_poly.type
_entity_poly.pdbx_seq_one_letter_code
_entity_poly.pdbx_strand_id
1 'polypeptide(L)'
;MCIWSRREILKLFAVLIPVNFVEYCKGSTIFDEERVCIHVYDIKGCIPDILLKQYDKKPARKKQNTYFGTGLPELLLCTSGTSFLSLYQYFWPISQKEFQKIKDSITIKFERTIVNGSQDVADLEKIIEQQKMVMSPVNLTTVAIITLNDYSIYWIAPIIDACRKGNKVELVVIKDPTKSPYLCDYPTQQKGFKRPPP
;
A
#
# COMPACT_ATOMS: atom_id res chain seq x y z
N MET A 1 6.23 9.30 34.00
CA MET A 1 7.10 8.15 33.67
C MET A 1 6.39 7.34 32.59
N CYS A 2 7.02 7.03 31.45
CA CYS A 2 6.32 6.44 30.29
C CYS A 2 6.71 4.99 30.05
N ILE A 3 5.91 4.05 30.57
CA ILE A 3 6.11 2.61 30.44
C ILE A 3 5.48 2.13 29.11
N TRP A 4 6.29 1.61 28.18
CA TRP A 4 5.83 0.92 26.98
C TRP A 4 5.43 -0.54 27.30
N SER A 5 4.54 -1.13 26.51
CA SER A 5 3.73 -2.32 26.90
C SER A 5 3.08 -3.02 25.68
N ARG A 6 1.74 -3.00 25.53
CA ARG A 6 0.99 -3.41 24.32
C ARG A 6 1.18 -2.40 23.15
N ARG A 7 2.34 -1.76 23.14
CA ARG A 7 2.56 -0.32 22.95
C ARG A 7 4.07 -0.20 22.77
N GLU A 8 4.50 -0.21 21.51
CA GLU A 8 5.67 -0.93 20.93
C GLU A 8 5.12 -1.87 19.86
N ILE A 9 4.25 -2.79 20.26
CA ILE A 9 3.46 -3.65 19.36
C ILE A 9 2.57 -2.83 18.40
N LEU A 10 2.14 -1.63 18.82
CA LEU A 10 1.48 -0.63 17.96
C LEU A 10 2.44 0.42 17.34
N LYS A 11 3.74 0.46 17.69
CA LYS A 11 4.71 1.46 17.16
C LYS A 11 5.16 1.18 15.72
N LEU A 12 4.94 -0.03 15.18
CA LEU A 12 5.30 -0.40 13.81
C LEU A 12 4.09 -0.55 12.85
N PHE A 13 2.86 -0.58 13.36
CA PHE A 13 1.65 -0.69 12.55
C PHE A 13 1.48 0.31 11.37
N ALA A 14 2.01 1.54 11.29
CA ALA A 14 2.90 2.38 12.11
C ALA A 14 4.38 2.57 11.68
N VAL A 15 4.77 2.09 10.49
CA VAL A 15 5.26 3.04 9.46
C VAL A 15 4.03 3.65 8.79
N LEU A 16 3.30 4.44 9.58
CA LEU A 16 1.85 4.70 9.53
C LEU A 16 1.26 4.73 8.11
N ILE A 17 0.39 3.78 7.76
CA ILE A 17 -0.29 3.67 6.45
C ILE A 17 0.59 3.15 5.29
N PRO A 18 1.07 4.00 4.36
CA PRO A 18 2.50 4.36 4.40
C PRO A 18 2.72 5.88 4.55
N VAL A 19 3.46 6.24 5.59
CA VAL A 19 3.50 7.56 6.26
C VAL A 19 2.36 8.54 5.94
N ASN A 20 1.15 8.23 6.40
CA ASN A 20 -0.10 9.01 6.25
C ASN A 20 -0.50 9.27 4.78
N PHE A 21 -0.31 8.25 3.95
CA PHE A 21 -0.54 8.19 2.49
C PHE A 21 0.38 9.12 1.67
N VAL A 22 0.79 10.26 2.23
CA VAL A 22 2.19 10.72 2.36
C VAL A 22 2.18 12.10 3.04
N GLU A 23 1.15 12.92 2.81
CA GLU A 23 0.85 14.09 3.67
C GLU A 23 -0.61 14.58 3.67
N TYR A 24 -1.59 13.76 3.25
CA TYR A 24 -3.00 14.17 3.16
C TYR A 24 -3.67 14.35 4.54
N CYS A 25 -3.34 13.49 5.51
CA CYS A 25 -3.97 13.44 6.84
C CYS A 25 -3.39 14.46 7.84
N LYS A 26 -3.41 15.77 7.53
CA LYS A 26 -2.88 16.84 8.41
C LYS A 26 -3.78 17.23 9.60
N GLY A 27 -4.58 16.31 10.14
CA GLY A 27 -5.44 16.63 11.29
C GLY A 27 -6.26 15.50 11.93
N SER A 28 -6.47 14.35 11.27
CA SER A 28 -7.31 13.26 11.78
C SER A 28 -6.55 11.94 11.96
N THR A 29 -6.83 11.23 13.06
CA THR A 29 -6.29 9.89 13.33
C THR A 29 -7.20 8.81 12.76
N ILE A 30 -7.19 8.70 11.42
CA ILE A 30 -7.95 7.73 10.61
C ILE A 30 -8.23 6.37 11.27
N PHE A 31 -7.24 5.72 11.89
CA PHE A 31 -7.39 4.38 12.49
C PHE A 31 -8.08 4.33 13.86
N ASP A 32 -8.20 5.46 14.55
CA ASP A 32 -9.01 5.54 15.78
C ASP A 32 -10.51 5.52 15.43
N GLU A 33 -10.85 5.95 14.20
CA GLU A 33 -12.21 6.02 13.65
C GLU A 33 -12.54 4.84 12.71
N GLU A 34 -11.55 4.32 11.97
CA GLU A 34 -11.73 3.34 10.88
C GLU A 34 -11.03 2.00 11.11
N ARG A 35 -11.69 0.91 10.70
CA ARG A 35 -11.08 -0.42 10.64
C ARG A 35 -10.39 -0.60 9.29
N VAL A 36 -9.06 -0.67 9.30
CA VAL A 36 -8.24 -0.78 8.08
C VAL A 36 -7.36 -2.02 8.14
N CYS A 37 -7.15 -2.65 6.99
CA CYS A 37 -6.35 -3.87 6.83
C CYS A 37 -5.42 -3.72 5.63
N ILE A 38 -4.10 -3.83 5.86
CA ILE A 38 -3.06 -3.52 4.88
C ILE A 38 -2.29 -4.81 4.51
N HIS A 39 -2.02 -4.99 3.22
CA HIS A 39 -1.28 -6.12 2.68
C HIS A 39 -0.17 -5.62 1.75
N VAL A 40 1.03 -6.21 1.78
CA VAL A 40 2.17 -5.80 0.94
C VAL A 40 2.71 -6.99 0.17
N TYR A 41 2.80 -6.88 -1.16
CA TYR A 41 3.21 -7.93 -2.10
C TYR A 41 4.39 -7.47 -2.98
N ASP A 42 5.28 -8.39 -3.35
CA ASP A 42 6.16 -8.21 -4.50
C ASP A 42 5.32 -8.39 -5.77
N ILE A 43 5.36 -7.44 -6.72
CA ILE A 43 4.59 -7.54 -7.97
C ILE A 43 5.03 -8.73 -8.85
N LYS A 44 6.27 -9.21 -8.66
CA LYS A 44 6.86 -10.38 -9.33
C LYS A 44 6.74 -11.66 -8.48
N GLY A 45 6.21 -11.54 -7.26
CA GLY A 45 5.91 -12.65 -6.37
C GLY A 45 4.53 -13.26 -6.62
N CYS A 46 4.07 -14.08 -5.66
CA CYS A 46 2.72 -14.62 -5.67
C CYS A 46 1.74 -13.53 -5.19
N ILE A 47 0.77 -13.19 -6.04
CA ILE A 47 -0.33 -12.28 -5.74
C ILE A 47 -1.63 -13.12 -5.70
N PRO A 48 -2.54 -12.92 -4.74
CA PRO A 48 -3.78 -13.69 -4.64
C PRO A 48 -4.63 -13.62 -5.91
N ASP A 49 -5.17 -14.76 -6.37
CA ASP A 49 -5.98 -14.85 -7.59
C ASP A 49 -7.18 -13.90 -7.59
N ILE A 50 -7.75 -13.61 -6.42
CA ILE A 50 -8.88 -12.68 -6.25
C ILE A 50 -8.51 -11.21 -6.57
N LEU A 51 -7.22 -10.88 -6.62
CA LEU A 51 -6.69 -9.59 -7.10
C LEU A 51 -6.25 -9.64 -8.57
N LEU A 52 -6.05 -10.83 -9.12
CA LEU A 52 -5.73 -11.05 -10.54
C LEU A 52 -6.97 -11.26 -11.40
N LYS A 53 -8.12 -11.55 -10.78
CA LYS A 53 -9.41 -11.71 -11.44
C LYS A 53 -9.83 -10.41 -12.14
N GLN A 54 -10.01 -10.48 -13.44
CA GLN A 54 -10.75 -9.48 -14.21
C GLN A 54 -12.27 -9.71 -14.03
N TYR A 55 -13.05 -8.63 -14.08
CA TYR A 55 -14.50 -8.64 -13.86
C TYR A 55 -15.21 -8.20 -15.14
N ASP A 56 -16.18 -8.96 -15.63
CA ASP A 56 -16.82 -8.72 -16.95
C ASP A 56 -17.65 -7.43 -17.02
N LYS A 57 -18.01 -6.87 -15.86
CA LYS A 57 -18.87 -5.70 -15.72
C LYS A 57 -18.33 -4.75 -14.67
N LYS A 58 -18.22 -3.47 -15.04
CA LYS A 58 -17.84 -2.38 -14.13
C LYS A 58 -18.93 -2.18 -13.06
N PRO A 59 -18.63 -2.41 -11.78
CA PRO A 59 -19.62 -2.33 -10.71
C PRO A 59 -20.02 -0.87 -10.41
N ALA A 60 -21.21 -0.68 -9.85
CA ALA A 60 -21.70 0.64 -9.50
C ALA A 60 -20.91 1.26 -8.34
N ARG A 61 -20.46 2.52 -8.51
CA ARG A 61 -19.77 3.27 -7.46
C ARG A 61 -20.74 3.59 -6.32
N LYS A 62 -20.56 2.98 -5.15
CA LYS A 62 -21.20 3.45 -3.91
C LYS A 62 -20.70 4.85 -3.56
N LYS A 63 -21.42 5.58 -2.70
CA LYS A 63 -21.05 6.95 -2.30
C LYS A 63 -19.59 6.99 -1.82
N GLN A 64 -18.89 8.09 -2.11
CA GLN A 64 -17.63 8.38 -1.44
C GLN A 64 -17.84 8.30 0.08
N ASN A 65 -16.82 7.82 0.80
CA ASN A 65 -16.86 7.55 2.23
C ASN A 65 -17.73 6.34 2.70
N THR A 66 -18.16 5.45 1.79
CA THR A 66 -18.84 4.19 2.17
C THR A 66 -17.91 3.15 2.83
N TYR A 67 -16.59 3.24 2.57
CA TYR A 67 -15.58 2.30 3.08
C TYR A 67 -14.69 2.95 4.15
N PHE A 68 -14.24 4.18 3.88
CA PHE A 68 -13.35 4.96 4.73
C PHE A 68 -13.87 6.41 4.76
N GLY A 69 -14.29 6.87 5.94
CA GLY A 69 -14.84 8.22 6.17
C GLY A 69 -13.87 9.36 5.87
N THR A 70 -12.57 9.08 5.90
CA THR A 70 -11.47 10.02 5.69
C THR A 70 -11.11 10.29 4.22
N GLY A 71 -11.72 9.58 3.27
CA GLY A 71 -11.54 9.87 1.84
C GLY A 71 -10.17 9.47 1.26
N LEU A 72 -9.58 8.37 1.74
CA LEU A 72 -8.34 7.79 1.21
C LEU A 72 -8.34 7.69 -0.33
N PRO A 73 -7.24 8.04 -1.02
CA PRO A 73 -7.17 7.96 -2.47
C PRO A 73 -7.15 6.50 -2.95
N GLU A 74 -7.84 6.24 -4.06
CA GLU A 74 -7.96 4.88 -4.61
C GLU A 74 -6.68 4.33 -5.23
N LEU A 75 -5.79 5.19 -5.74
CA LEU A 75 -4.52 4.80 -6.35
C LEU A 75 -3.42 5.86 -6.14
N LEU A 76 -2.23 5.42 -5.72
CA LEU A 76 -1.02 6.23 -5.56
C LEU A 76 0.20 5.45 -6.06
N LEU A 77 1.17 6.15 -6.66
CA LEU A 77 2.52 5.65 -6.90
C LEU A 77 3.53 6.59 -6.21
N CYS A 78 4.43 6.02 -5.42
CA CYS A 78 5.54 6.75 -4.80
C CYS A 78 6.87 6.00 -4.98
N THR A 79 7.98 6.69 -4.75
CA THR A 79 9.31 6.09 -4.57
C THR A 79 9.73 6.23 -3.12
N SER A 80 10.34 5.20 -2.55
CA SER A 80 10.84 5.16 -1.16
C SER A 80 12.31 4.74 -1.12
N GLY A 81 13.08 5.26 -0.16
CA GLY A 81 14.42 4.78 0.16
C GLY A 81 14.43 3.50 1.01
N THR A 82 13.27 2.91 1.28
CA THR A 82 13.09 1.68 2.08
C THR A 82 11.98 0.81 1.47
N SER A 83 12.26 -0.49 1.28
CA SER A 83 11.29 -1.50 0.88
C SER A 83 10.19 -1.65 1.94
N PHE A 84 8.92 -1.63 1.57
CA PHE A 84 7.83 -1.82 2.52
C PHE A 84 7.62 -3.31 2.83
N LEU A 85 8.00 -4.21 1.92
CA LEU A 85 8.13 -5.64 2.20
C LEU A 85 9.13 -5.92 3.35
N SER A 86 10.23 -5.17 3.45
CA SER A 86 11.19 -5.35 4.56
C SER A 86 10.65 -4.82 5.90
N LEU A 87 9.86 -3.74 5.88
CA LEU A 87 9.19 -3.20 7.06
C LEU A 87 8.17 -4.16 7.68
N TYR A 88 7.47 -4.95 6.84
CA TYR A 88 6.43 -5.87 7.29
C TYR A 88 6.96 -7.26 7.72
N GLN A 89 8.25 -7.57 7.51
CA GLN A 89 8.82 -8.86 7.93
C GLN A 89 9.15 -8.96 9.43
N TYR A 90 9.16 -7.84 10.15
CA TYR A 90 9.58 -7.79 11.55
C TYR A 90 8.65 -6.92 12.38
N PHE A 91 7.96 -7.51 13.36
CA PHE A 91 7.20 -6.79 14.40
C PHE A 91 8.12 -6.13 15.45
N TRP A 92 9.28 -5.60 15.04
CA TRP A 92 10.31 -5.06 15.91
C TRP A 92 10.11 -3.55 16.14
N PRO A 93 10.37 -3.01 17.35
CA PRO A 93 10.12 -1.60 17.63
C PRO A 93 11.10 -0.69 16.89
N ILE A 94 10.67 -0.12 15.77
CA ILE A 94 11.36 0.99 15.07
C ILE A 94 11.42 2.24 15.94
N SER A 95 12.55 2.95 15.89
CA SER A 95 12.71 4.23 16.56
C SER A 95 12.03 5.36 15.79
N GLN A 96 11.71 6.45 16.50
CA GLN A 96 11.20 7.68 15.90
C GLN A 96 12.14 8.26 14.83
N LYS A 97 13.46 8.01 14.94
CA LYS A 97 14.45 8.45 13.94
C LYS A 97 14.37 7.62 12.65
N GLU A 98 14.11 6.33 12.75
CA GLU A 98 13.92 5.46 11.58
C GLU A 98 12.59 5.78 10.89
N PHE A 99 11.51 5.97 11.63
CA PHE A 99 10.23 6.43 11.09
C PHE A 99 10.38 7.76 10.31
N GLN A 100 11.04 8.75 10.91
CA GLN A 100 11.29 10.04 10.26
C GLN A 100 12.16 9.88 8.99
N LYS A 101 13.24 9.09 9.07
CA LYS A 101 14.11 8.79 7.91
C LYS A 101 13.34 8.09 6.78
N ILE A 102 12.39 7.21 7.09
CA ILE A 102 11.53 6.59 6.08
C ILE A 102 10.63 7.66 5.46
N LYS A 103 9.94 8.50 6.25
CA LYS A 103 9.12 9.61 5.74
C LYS A 103 9.89 10.48 4.74
N ASP A 104 11.06 10.97 5.16
CA ASP A 104 11.87 11.90 4.38
C ASP A 104 12.48 11.25 3.13
N SER A 105 12.41 9.92 3.01
CA SER A 105 12.81 9.17 1.82
C SER A 105 11.69 8.90 0.81
N ILE A 106 10.43 9.23 1.13
CA ILE A 106 9.29 8.99 0.25
C ILE A 106 9.04 10.20 -0.65
N THR A 107 8.71 9.96 -1.92
CA THR A 107 8.28 11.00 -2.87
C THR A 107 7.10 10.50 -3.70
N ILE A 108 5.97 11.22 -3.63
CA ILE A 108 4.80 10.98 -4.52
C ILE A 108 5.22 11.19 -5.98
N LYS A 109 4.74 10.32 -6.88
CA LYS A 109 4.94 10.41 -8.33
C LYS A 109 3.62 10.46 -9.12
N PHE A 110 2.55 9.91 -8.58
CA PHE A 110 1.21 9.89 -9.19
C PHE A 110 0.16 9.68 -8.11
N GLU A 111 -0.96 10.42 -8.15
CA GLU A 111 -2.09 10.22 -7.24
C GLU A 111 -3.42 10.32 -8.00
N ARG A 112 -4.38 9.48 -7.60
CA ARG A 112 -5.79 9.54 -7.97
C ARG A 112 -6.64 9.30 -6.73
N THR A 113 -7.30 10.35 -6.24
CA THR A 113 -8.30 10.24 -5.17
C THR A 113 -9.42 9.26 -5.53
N ILE A 114 -9.79 9.24 -6.81
CA ILE A 114 -10.80 8.36 -7.39
C ILE A 114 -10.26 7.84 -8.72
N VAL A 115 -10.21 6.52 -8.90
CA VAL A 115 -9.98 5.89 -10.21
C VAL A 115 -11.30 5.90 -10.96
N ASN A 116 -11.31 6.43 -12.19
CA ASN A 116 -12.52 6.63 -12.98
C ASN A 116 -12.53 5.80 -14.27
N GLY A 117 -11.38 5.51 -14.87
CA GLY A 117 -11.30 4.76 -16.12
C GLY A 117 -9.94 4.16 -16.43
N SER A 118 -9.85 3.52 -17.60
CA SER A 118 -8.61 2.94 -18.13
C SER A 118 -7.49 3.96 -18.33
N GLN A 119 -7.83 5.25 -18.52
CA GLN A 119 -6.85 6.33 -18.60
C GLN A 119 -5.99 6.44 -17.33
N ASP A 120 -6.57 6.23 -16.14
CA ASP A 120 -5.80 6.28 -14.88
C ASP A 120 -4.76 5.16 -14.80
N VAL A 121 -5.03 4.01 -15.44
CA VAL A 121 -4.10 2.87 -15.54
C VAL A 121 -3.03 3.13 -16.62
N ALA A 122 -3.41 3.75 -17.74
CA ALA A 122 -2.46 4.15 -18.80
C ALA A 122 -1.49 5.25 -18.33
N ASP A 123 -1.98 6.23 -17.54
CA ASP A 123 -1.17 7.26 -16.90
C ASP A 123 -0.16 6.63 -15.92
N LEU A 124 -0.61 5.67 -15.10
CA LEU A 124 0.23 4.91 -14.18
C LEU A 124 1.33 4.15 -14.91
N GLU A 125 0.98 3.39 -15.96
CA GLU A 125 1.92 2.61 -16.76
C GLU A 125 3.02 3.49 -17.35
N LYS A 126 2.64 4.60 -17.97
CA LYS A 126 3.57 5.59 -18.55
C LYS A 126 4.57 6.13 -17.52
N ILE A 127 4.14 6.37 -16.29
CA ILE A 127 5.02 6.87 -15.21
C ILE A 127 5.96 5.76 -14.71
N ILE A 128 5.51 4.50 -14.68
CA ILE A 128 6.34 3.34 -14.32
C ILE A 128 7.41 3.08 -15.41
N GLU A 129 7.08 3.24 -16.69
CA GLU A 129 8.05 3.17 -17.78
C GLU A 129 9.08 4.31 -17.72
N GLN A 130 8.67 5.54 -17.41
CA GLN A 130 9.59 6.66 -17.22
C GLN A 130 10.57 6.42 -16.06
N GLN A 131 10.11 5.87 -14.93
CA GLN A 131 10.98 5.48 -13.80
C GLN A 131 11.98 4.37 -14.15
N LYS A 132 11.65 3.52 -15.13
CA LYS A 132 12.50 2.44 -15.64
C LYS A 132 13.60 2.94 -16.59
N MET A 133 13.36 4.05 -17.29
CA MET A 133 14.35 4.70 -18.16
C MET A 133 15.33 5.60 -17.38
N VAL A 134 14.87 6.26 -16.33
CA VAL A 134 15.76 6.95 -15.39
C VAL A 134 16.61 5.90 -14.66
N MET A 135 17.94 6.10 -14.61
CA MET A 135 18.83 5.32 -13.76
C MET A 135 18.58 5.65 -12.29
N SER A 136 17.49 5.08 -11.76
CA SER A 136 17.07 5.24 -10.37
C SER A 136 18.21 4.82 -9.43
N PRO A 137 18.56 5.63 -8.41
CA PRO A 137 19.59 5.27 -7.45
C PRO A 137 19.36 3.86 -6.91
N VAL A 138 20.44 3.06 -6.81
CA VAL A 138 20.41 1.60 -6.64
C VAL A 138 19.48 1.10 -5.52
N ASN A 139 19.25 1.94 -4.50
CA ASN A 139 18.51 1.63 -3.29
C ASN A 139 17.07 2.18 -3.24
N LEU A 140 16.56 2.85 -4.28
CA LEU A 140 15.14 3.23 -4.32
C LEU A 140 14.24 2.05 -4.69
N THR A 141 13.05 2.03 -4.08
CA THR A 141 11.96 1.08 -4.34
C THR A 141 10.74 1.87 -4.80
N THR A 142 10.06 1.43 -5.86
CA THR A 142 8.79 2.02 -6.30
C THR A 142 7.65 1.28 -5.61
N VAL A 143 6.64 2.00 -5.14
CA VAL A 143 5.49 1.41 -4.44
C VAL A 143 4.20 1.92 -5.04
N ALA A 144 3.35 1.00 -5.49
CA ALA A 144 1.96 1.26 -5.88
C ALA A 144 1.04 0.94 -4.70
N ILE A 145 0.17 1.86 -4.34
CA ILE A 145 -0.73 1.76 -3.18
C ILE A 145 -2.17 1.88 -3.70
N ILE A 146 -3.02 0.90 -3.37
CA ILE A 146 -4.41 0.81 -3.84
C ILE A 146 -5.36 0.70 -2.65
N THR A 147 -6.37 1.56 -2.62
CA THR A 147 -7.47 1.47 -1.64
C THR A 147 -8.62 0.66 -2.24
N LEU A 148 -8.81 -0.56 -1.76
CA LEU A 148 -9.72 -1.58 -2.28
C LEU A 148 -11.16 -1.38 -1.77
N ASN A 149 -12.09 -1.20 -2.70
CA ASN A 149 -13.54 -1.10 -2.49
C ASN A 149 -14.29 -1.76 -3.65
N ASP A 150 -15.65 -1.74 -3.64
CA ASP A 150 -16.46 -2.38 -4.69
C ASP A 150 -16.10 -1.95 -6.12
N TYR A 151 -15.54 -0.75 -6.31
CA TYR A 151 -15.22 -0.19 -7.63
C TYR A 151 -13.75 -0.38 -8.00
N SER A 152 -12.81 -0.12 -7.09
CA SER A 152 -11.37 -0.26 -7.38
C SER A 152 -10.95 -1.73 -7.58
N ILE A 153 -11.72 -2.70 -7.07
CA ILE A 153 -11.54 -4.13 -7.35
C ILE A 153 -11.73 -4.51 -8.84
N TYR A 154 -12.42 -3.68 -9.64
CA TYR A 154 -12.47 -3.86 -11.09
C TYR A 154 -11.13 -3.50 -11.76
N TRP A 155 -10.39 -2.54 -11.19
CA TRP A 155 -9.16 -1.98 -11.77
C TRP A 155 -7.87 -2.61 -11.25
N ILE A 156 -7.93 -3.35 -10.12
CA ILE A 156 -6.72 -3.87 -9.46
C ILE A 156 -5.90 -4.82 -10.33
N ALA A 157 -6.53 -5.70 -11.11
CA ALA A 157 -5.82 -6.58 -12.03
C ALA A 157 -5.09 -5.80 -13.17
N PRO A 158 -5.75 -4.90 -13.93
CA PRO A 158 -5.07 -3.98 -14.84
C PRO A 158 -3.94 -3.15 -14.20
N ILE A 159 -4.11 -2.66 -12.97
CA ILE A 159 -3.07 -1.92 -12.24
C ILE A 159 -1.88 -2.83 -11.92
N ILE A 160 -2.12 -4.07 -11.49
CA ILE A 160 -1.07 -5.07 -11.24
C ILE A 160 -0.26 -5.35 -12.51
N ASP A 161 -0.91 -5.52 -13.65
CA ASP A 161 -0.23 -5.80 -14.91
C ASP A 161 0.56 -4.60 -15.46
N ALA A 162 0.09 -3.36 -15.22
CA ALA A 162 0.89 -2.16 -15.43
C ALA A 162 2.13 -2.13 -14.50
N CYS A 163 1.96 -2.44 -13.22
CA CYS A 163 3.06 -2.50 -12.25
C CYS A 163 4.11 -3.58 -12.57
N ARG A 164 3.70 -4.73 -13.13
CA ARG A 164 4.60 -5.83 -13.55
C ARG A 164 5.61 -5.43 -14.62
N LYS A 165 5.29 -4.43 -15.45
CA LYS A 165 6.19 -3.89 -16.49
C LYS A 165 7.39 -3.12 -15.91
N GLY A 166 7.29 -2.69 -14.65
CA GLY A 166 8.32 -1.98 -13.91
C GLY A 166 9.44 -2.85 -13.32
N ASN A 167 10.40 -2.17 -12.71
CA ASN A 167 11.48 -2.77 -11.92
C ASN A 167 11.33 -2.35 -10.46
N LYS A 168 11.52 -3.29 -9.52
CA LYS A 168 11.38 -3.08 -8.06
C LYS A 168 10.08 -2.34 -7.66
N VAL A 169 8.94 -2.80 -8.19
CA VAL A 169 7.62 -2.31 -7.79
C VAL A 169 7.03 -3.22 -6.71
N GLU A 170 6.74 -2.67 -5.54
CA GLU A 170 5.95 -3.30 -4.50
C GLU A 170 4.49 -2.83 -4.58
N LEU A 171 3.55 -3.71 -4.20
CA LEU A 171 2.12 -3.44 -4.18
C LEU A 171 1.61 -3.41 -2.74
N VAL A 172 0.99 -2.30 -2.33
CA VAL A 172 0.26 -2.17 -1.07
C VAL A 172 -1.25 -2.16 -1.37
N VAL A 173 -2.00 -3.05 -0.72
CA VAL A 173 -3.47 -3.12 -0.84
C VAL A 173 -4.09 -2.83 0.53
N ILE A 174 -4.98 -1.84 0.56
CA ILE A 174 -5.64 -1.34 1.77
C ILE A 174 -7.14 -1.66 1.66
N LYS A 175 -7.72 -2.40 2.61
CA LYS A 175 -9.14 -2.80 2.60
C LYS A 175 -9.81 -2.63 3.96
N ASP A 176 -11.13 -2.45 3.96
CA ASP A 176 -11.97 -2.65 5.15
C ASP A 176 -12.01 -4.17 5.46
N PRO A 177 -11.56 -4.63 6.64
CA PRO A 177 -11.53 -6.05 6.98
C PRO A 177 -12.92 -6.67 7.16
N THR A 178 -13.99 -5.88 7.22
CA THR A 178 -15.39 -6.35 7.27
C THR A 178 -15.99 -6.62 5.89
N LYS A 179 -15.22 -6.42 4.81
CA LYS A 179 -15.69 -6.52 3.43
C LYS A 179 -14.93 -7.62 2.68
N SER A 180 -15.64 -8.28 1.76
CA SER A 180 -15.02 -9.19 0.78
C SER A 180 -14.17 -8.38 -0.21
N PRO A 181 -13.00 -8.89 -0.68
CA PRO A 181 -12.41 -10.20 -0.41
C PRO A 181 -11.54 -10.26 0.86
N TYR A 182 -11.56 -11.41 1.55
CA TYR A 182 -10.79 -11.61 2.78
C TYR A 182 -9.33 -11.97 2.49
N LEU A 183 -8.52 -10.97 2.12
CA LEU A 183 -7.10 -11.15 1.76
C LEU A 183 -6.18 -11.70 2.88
N CYS A 184 -6.70 -11.91 4.10
CA CYS A 184 -5.93 -12.45 5.22
C CYS A 184 -5.63 -13.95 5.09
N ASP A 185 -6.47 -14.67 4.33
CA ASP A 185 -6.30 -16.11 4.05
C ASP A 185 -5.15 -16.37 3.05
N TYR A 186 -4.66 -15.31 2.40
CA TYR A 186 -3.51 -15.30 1.52
C TYR A 186 -2.36 -14.52 2.18
N PRO A 187 -1.64 -15.12 3.15
CA PRO A 187 -0.47 -14.49 3.73
C PRO A 187 0.51 -14.13 2.60
N THR A 188 1.00 -12.90 2.66
CA THR A 188 2.07 -12.38 1.81
C THR A 188 3.35 -13.20 2.02
N GLN A 189 4.43 -12.93 1.28
CA GLN A 189 5.72 -13.64 1.45
C GLN A 189 6.44 -13.42 2.81
N GLN A 190 5.75 -12.83 3.80
CA GLN A 190 6.20 -12.65 5.18
C GLN A 190 6.43 -14.02 5.86
N LYS A 191 7.70 -14.39 6.01
CA LYS A 191 8.11 -15.60 6.74
C LYS A 191 7.88 -15.41 8.24
N GLY A 192 6.71 -15.83 8.73
CA GLY A 192 6.43 -15.90 10.16
C GLY A 192 7.51 -16.70 10.92
N PHE A 193 8.11 -16.07 11.92
CA PHE A 193 8.96 -16.64 12.97
C PHE A 193 9.92 -17.80 12.59
N LYS A 194 11.11 -17.46 12.09
CA LYS A 194 12.29 -18.36 12.16
C LYS A 194 13.25 -17.97 13.30
N ARG A 195 12.76 -18.17 14.54
CA ARG A 195 13.43 -17.92 15.84
C ARG A 195 13.72 -16.43 16.13
N PRO A 196 13.85 -16.03 17.42
CA PRO A 196 14.44 -14.75 17.77
C PRO A 196 15.94 -14.71 17.40
N PRO A 197 16.49 -13.54 17.07
CA PRO A 197 17.93 -13.26 17.17
C PRO A 197 18.42 -13.39 18.64
N PRO A 198 19.74 -13.48 18.87
CA PRO A 198 20.32 -13.64 20.21
C PRO A 198 20.13 -12.41 21.11
#